data_AF-A0A2N2PMZ7-F1
#
_entry.id   AF-A0A2N2PMZ7-F1
#
_cell.length_a   1.000
_cell.length_b   1.000
_cell.length_c   1.000
_cell.angle_alpha   90.00
_cell.angle_beta   90.00
_cell.angle_gamma   90.00
#
_symmetry.space_group_name_H-M   'P 1'
#
loop_
_entity.id
_entity.type
_entity.pdbx_description
1 polymer ?
#
loop_
_entity_poly.entity_id
_entity_poly.type
_entity_poly.pdbx_seq_one_letter_code
_entity_poly.pdbx_strand_id
1 'polypeptide(L)'
;MIEGIRRIILAVALFTGIWLLAYTVPQAITVHEPDFERRFKQKARWSESLTFDQFLMDETTAAQTLALPGSDWSQFRARVQALFNQGQPDPELKQHAARGHFNTLLYYAIDDPVMAPVREVLSPRNPHVYLAFDGDGPSRFLSATLHEAGDLQDAPGAIVHPHQRLGWMIILLGLALYIAIPWKRPGGDAYRYNRLQGAILPDVVGVLLGAVFFALPLFVCTRDSIMARIMVEHGYFGITLVALLFSTGGLVTWVVSAWFAAYEILILPDRLRFGLLTRTQDFPFEEITAIEPIIVEPPRWMVWTRRILFLVGQWRTAAQMTAGVQSHPALIIHARSGTSRRFSLTGFSGAERLLLVLRDQGVPVSAEALEFVFGDDYVPATAPPAPPQKSARGPQTVALVVLALVAAVAFYAAGRSEARFAESAIPVREPAPSLEAVLRRGTILKQMDATNEELRAATDKVKNTSGEERKAALQEWTTAKERFDDLAKQFEAADDRNAPDNTTSAGNADTTTP
;
A
#
# COMPACT_ATOMS: atom_id res chain seq x y z
N MET A 1 -28.13 -5.66 13.04
CA MET A 1 -28.22 -5.34 11.60
C MET A 1 -27.38 -4.12 11.20
N ILE A 2 -27.60 -2.92 11.77
CA ILE A 2 -26.87 -1.69 11.39
C ILE A 2 -25.33 -1.86 11.40
N GLU A 3 -24.77 -2.49 12.43
CA GLU A 3 -23.32 -2.73 12.52
C GLU A 3 -22.75 -3.58 11.38
N GLY A 4 -23.55 -4.51 10.83
CA GLY A 4 -23.17 -5.28 9.65
C GLY A 4 -23.19 -4.42 8.39
N ILE A 5 -24.24 -3.61 8.19
CA ILE A 5 -24.37 -2.71 7.04
C ILE A 5 -23.19 -1.74 6.96
N ARG A 6 -22.77 -1.15 8.09
CA ARG A 6 -21.61 -0.23 8.15
C ARG A 6 -20.35 -0.87 7.59
N ARG A 7 -20.07 -2.11 8.00
CA ARG A 7 -18.87 -2.86 7.57
C ARG A 7 -18.99 -3.34 6.14
N ILE A 8 -20.18 -3.70 5.67
CA ILE A 8 -20.41 -4.03 4.25
C ILE A 8 -20.13 -2.80 3.37
N ILE A 9 -20.63 -1.62 3.74
CA ILE A 9 -20.35 -0.38 3.01
C ILE A 9 -18.85 -0.10 2.97
N LEU A 10 -18.18 -0.19 4.13
CA LEU A 10 -16.73 0.01 4.21
C LEU A 10 -15.99 -1.01 3.34
N ALA A 11 -16.37 -2.29 3.40
CA ALA A 11 -15.77 -3.37 2.61
C ALA A 11 -15.87 -3.08 1.12
N VAL A 12 -17.10 -2.89 0.61
CA VAL A 12 -17.35 -2.65 -0.81
C VAL A 12 -16.58 -1.44 -1.29
N ALA A 13 -16.66 -0.32 -0.58
CA ALA A 13 -15.95 0.90 -0.95
C ALA A 13 -14.43 0.72 -0.93
N LEU A 14 -13.90 0.03 0.08
CA LEU A 14 -12.46 -0.20 0.21
C LEU A 14 -11.93 -1.10 -0.91
N PHE A 15 -12.57 -2.25 -1.16
CA PHE A 15 -12.12 -3.19 -2.18
C PHE A 15 -12.34 -2.66 -3.61
N THR A 16 -13.48 -2.04 -3.89
CA THR A 16 -13.72 -1.37 -5.18
C THR A 16 -12.75 -0.21 -5.39
N GLY A 17 -12.51 0.59 -4.34
CA GLY A 17 -11.57 1.69 -4.41
C GLY A 17 -10.14 1.23 -4.69
N ILE A 18 -9.65 0.21 -3.97
CA ILE A 18 -8.33 -0.38 -4.20
C ILE A 18 -8.22 -0.96 -5.60
N TRP A 19 -9.26 -1.67 -6.08
CA TRP A 19 -9.30 -2.20 -7.43
C TRP A 19 -9.14 -1.09 -8.48
N LEU A 20 -9.87 0.02 -8.34
CA LEU A 20 -9.77 1.16 -9.26
C LEU A 20 -8.43 1.91 -9.14
N LEU A 21 -7.84 1.97 -7.95
CA LEU A 21 -6.50 2.54 -7.73
C LEU A 21 -5.41 1.72 -8.39
N ALA A 22 -5.53 0.39 -8.35
CA ALA A 22 -4.55 -0.52 -8.92
C ALA A 22 -4.83 -0.86 -10.38
N TYR A 23 -5.98 -0.47 -10.92
CA TYR A 23 -6.31 -0.67 -12.33
C TYR A 23 -5.30 0.07 -13.20
N THR A 24 -4.61 -0.69 -14.05
CA THR A 24 -3.74 -0.18 -15.11
C THR A 24 -4.38 -0.43 -16.45
N VAL A 25 -4.26 0.52 -17.38
CA VAL A 25 -4.58 0.25 -18.78
C VAL A 25 -3.69 -0.89 -19.30
N PRO A 26 -4.25 -1.87 -20.03
CA PRO A 26 -3.49 -3.04 -20.46
C PRO A 26 -2.43 -2.68 -21.52
N GLN A 27 -2.73 -1.66 -22.34
CA GLN A 27 -1.89 -1.21 -23.44
C GLN A 27 -2.05 0.30 -23.64
N ALA A 28 -1.00 0.94 -24.14
CA ALA A 28 -1.01 2.33 -24.59
C ALA A 28 -0.18 2.49 -25.87
N ILE A 29 -0.46 3.52 -26.64
CA ILE A 29 0.31 3.89 -27.83
C ILE A 29 1.21 5.06 -27.46
N THR A 30 2.52 4.95 -27.74
CA THR A 30 3.43 6.08 -27.69
C THR A 30 3.61 6.69 -29.07
N VAL A 31 3.64 8.01 -29.16
CA VAL A 31 3.94 8.77 -30.37
C VAL A 31 5.14 9.66 -30.10
N HIS A 32 6.15 9.60 -30.95
CA HIS A 32 7.34 10.44 -30.84
C HIS A 32 7.97 10.74 -32.19
N GLU A 33 8.82 11.78 -32.23
CA GLU A 33 9.62 12.09 -33.40
C GLU A 33 10.82 11.12 -33.47
N PRO A 34 10.93 10.32 -34.56
CA PRO A 34 12.02 9.37 -34.71
C PRO A 34 13.34 10.11 -34.98
N ASP A 35 14.36 9.81 -34.18
CA ASP A 35 15.73 10.30 -34.41
C ASP A 35 16.44 9.41 -35.43
N PHE A 36 16.09 9.58 -36.71
CA PHE A 36 16.67 8.79 -37.80
C PHE A 36 18.17 8.97 -37.91
N GLU A 37 18.72 10.16 -37.67
CA GLU A 37 20.17 10.40 -37.72
C GLU A 37 20.92 9.56 -36.70
N ARG A 38 20.41 9.49 -35.47
CA ARG A 38 21.04 8.69 -34.43
C ARG A 38 20.91 7.20 -34.70
N ARG A 39 19.74 6.72 -35.11
CA ARG A 39 19.57 5.30 -35.50
C ARG A 39 20.47 4.95 -36.67
N PHE A 40 20.61 5.84 -37.65
CA PHE A 40 21.56 5.70 -38.75
C PHE A 40 23.00 5.61 -38.24
N LYS A 41 23.46 6.56 -37.40
CA LYS A 41 24.80 6.53 -36.80
C LYS A 41 25.07 5.24 -36.01
N GLN A 42 24.06 4.66 -35.38
CA GLN A 42 24.19 3.37 -34.68
C GLN A 42 24.32 2.19 -35.66
N LYS A 43 23.54 2.17 -36.74
CA LYS A 43 23.54 1.09 -37.74
C LYS A 43 24.76 1.16 -38.69
N ALA A 44 25.17 2.37 -39.08
CA ALA A 44 26.33 2.63 -39.92
C ALA A 44 27.65 2.17 -39.28
N ARG A 45 27.72 2.07 -37.94
CA ARG A 45 28.88 1.45 -37.25
C ARG A 45 29.10 -0.02 -37.65
N TRP A 46 28.06 -0.69 -38.15
CA TRP A 46 28.07 -2.10 -38.51
C TRP A 46 27.89 -2.32 -40.01
N SER A 47 27.80 -1.25 -40.81
CA SER A 47 27.59 -1.32 -42.25
C SER A 47 28.36 -0.20 -42.95
N GLU A 48 29.40 -0.58 -43.70
CA GLU A 48 30.31 0.37 -44.36
C GLU A 48 29.72 1.05 -45.60
N SER A 49 28.57 0.61 -46.12
CA SER A 49 28.02 1.05 -47.40
C SER A 49 26.59 1.62 -47.34
N LEU A 50 25.94 1.65 -46.18
CA LEU A 50 24.56 2.13 -46.07
C LEU A 50 24.51 3.67 -46.11
N THR A 51 23.89 4.23 -47.14
CA THR A 51 23.61 5.69 -47.19
C THR A 51 22.41 6.04 -46.31
N PHE A 52 22.29 7.31 -45.89
CA PHE A 52 21.17 7.76 -45.05
C PHE A 52 19.82 7.59 -45.74
N ASP A 53 19.74 7.86 -47.04
CA ASP A 53 18.50 7.73 -47.81
C ASP A 53 18.09 6.26 -47.98
N GLN A 54 19.06 5.37 -48.23
CA GLN A 54 18.80 3.92 -48.23
C GLN A 54 18.35 3.44 -46.86
N PHE A 55 18.99 3.89 -45.78
CA PHE A 55 18.56 3.58 -44.42
C PHE A 55 17.12 4.04 -44.17
N LEU A 56 16.78 5.26 -44.55
CA LEU A 56 15.43 5.80 -44.37
C LEU A 56 14.40 5.00 -45.17
N MET A 57 14.69 4.64 -46.41
CA MET A 57 13.83 3.77 -47.22
C MET A 57 13.68 2.38 -46.61
N ASP A 58 14.79 1.75 -46.21
CA ASP A 58 14.77 0.41 -45.62
C ASP A 58 13.98 0.38 -44.30
N GLU A 59 14.24 1.33 -43.41
CA GLU A 59 13.60 1.39 -42.10
C GLU A 59 12.10 1.67 -42.22
N THR A 60 11.70 2.59 -43.11
CA THR A 60 10.28 2.94 -43.29
C THR A 60 9.52 1.90 -44.10
N THR A 61 10.15 1.22 -45.05
CA THR A 61 9.52 0.12 -45.79
C THR A 61 9.37 -1.13 -44.93
N ALA A 62 10.37 -1.44 -44.09
CA ALA A 62 10.33 -2.60 -43.21
C ALA A 62 9.32 -2.44 -42.05
N ALA A 63 9.20 -1.25 -41.49
CA ALA A 63 8.42 -1.01 -40.27
C ALA A 63 6.92 -0.74 -40.48
N GLN A 64 6.38 -0.96 -41.69
CA GLN A 64 5.03 -0.54 -42.10
C GLN A 64 4.83 0.98 -41.99
N THR A 65 4.26 1.58 -43.04
CA THR A 65 3.93 3.00 -43.05
C THR A 65 2.42 3.17 -43.16
N LEU A 66 1.85 3.98 -42.27
CA LEU A 66 0.46 4.38 -42.31
C LEU A 66 0.39 5.82 -42.83
N ALA A 67 -0.16 5.98 -44.03
CA ALA A 67 -0.47 7.30 -44.57
C ALA A 67 -1.73 7.83 -43.87
N LEU A 68 -1.61 9.01 -43.25
CA LEU A 68 -2.72 9.67 -42.54
C LEU A 68 -3.13 10.93 -43.31
N PRO A 69 -3.99 10.81 -44.33
CA PRO A 69 -4.46 11.96 -45.09
C PRO A 69 -5.44 12.80 -44.26
N GLY A 70 -5.31 14.13 -44.34
CA GLY A 70 -6.30 15.06 -43.76
C GLY A 70 -5.68 16.23 -43.00
N SER A 71 -6.45 17.32 -42.90
CA SER A 71 -6.04 18.55 -42.20
C SER A 71 -5.74 18.28 -40.72
N ASP A 72 -6.48 17.40 -40.07
CA ASP A 72 -6.42 17.21 -38.62
C ASP A 72 -5.10 16.56 -38.18
N TRP A 73 -4.64 15.57 -38.95
CA TRP A 73 -3.34 14.91 -38.73
C TRP A 73 -2.17 15.84 -39.06
N SER A 74 -2.29 16.67 -40.09
CA SER A 74 -1.28 17.68 -40.39
C SER A 74 -1.14 18.72 -39.26
N GLN A 75 -2.26 19.15 -38.66
CA GLN A 75 -2.27 20.04 -37.49
C GLN A 75 -1.72 19.33 -36.26
N PHE A 76 -2.10 18.07 -36.02
CA PHE A 76 -1.54 17.26 -34.95
C PHE A 76 -0.01 17.19 -35.03
N ARG A 77 0.54 16.85 -36.21
CA ARG A 77 1.99 16.84 -36.44
C ARG A 77 2.63 18.19 -36.15
N ALA A 78 2.05 19.29 -36.65
CA ALA A 78 2.59 20.63 -36.41
C ALA A 78 2.66 20.96 -34.91
N ARG A 79 1.62 20.59 -34.13
CA ARG A 79 1.58 20.75 -32.68
C ARG A 79 2.64 19.90 -31.97
N VAL A 80 2.79 18.63 -32.38
CA VAL A 80 3.83 17.73 -31.85
C VAL A 80 5.23 18.29 -32.11
N GLN A 81 5.50 18.78 -33.32
CA GLN A 81 6.78 19.39 -33.67
C GLN A 81 7.03 20.70 -32.91
N ALA A 82 6.01 21.54 -32.73
CA ALA A 82 6.13 22.76 -31.92
C ALA A 82 6.46 22.43 -30.46
N LEU A 83 5.83 21.40 -29.90
CA LEU A 83 6.12 20.93 -28.54
C LEU A 83 7.55 20.39 -28.42
N PHE A 84 7.98 19.52 -29.33
CA PHE A 84 9.29 18.85 -29.25
C PHE A 84 10.46 19.75 -29.62
N ASN A 85 10.34 20.53 -30.70
CA ASN A 85 11.45 21.31 -31.24
C ASN A 85 11.53 22.72 -30.66
N GLN A 86 10.38 23.33 -30.34
CA GLN A 86 10.31 24.73 -29.91
C GLN A 86 9.99 24.86 -28.41
N GLY A 87 9.69 23.74 -27.73
CA GLY A 87 9.25 23.75 -26.33
C GLY A 87 7.96 24.55 -26.12
N GLN A 88 7.17 24.75 -27.18
CA GLN A 88 5.96 25.56 -27.08
C GLN A 88 4.92 24.83 -26.22
N PRO A 89 4.33 25.52 -25.23
CA PRO A 89 3.37 24.90 -24.34
C PRO A 89 2.08 24.60 -25.09
N ASP A 90 1.79 23.31 -25.28
CA ASP A 90 0.48 22.84 -25.72
C ASP A 90 -0.22 22.16 -24.53
N PRO A 91 -1.29 22.74 -23.98
CA PRO A 91 -1.93 22.26 -22.75
C PRO A 91 -2.61 20.89 -22.93
N GLU A 92 -3.01 20.52 -24.15
CA GLU A 92 -3.60 19.19 -24.41
C GLU A 92 -2.47 18.17 -24.53
N LEU A 93 -1.49 18.39 -25.41
CA LEU A 93 -0.38 17.44 -25.60
C LEU A 93 0.46 17.26 -24.33
N LYS A 94 0.55 18.28 -23.47
CA LYS A 94 1.25 18.19 -22.18
C LYS A 94 0.64 17.12 -21.25
N GLN A 95 -0.64 16.82 -21.36
CA GLN A 95 -1.29 15.77 -20.56
C GLN A 95 -0.88 14.36 -21.03
N HIS A 96 -0.48 14.25 -22.29
CA HIS A 96 0.00 13.02 -22.92
C HIS A 96 1.53 12.91 -22.87
N ALA A 97 2.23 14.03 -22.70
CA ALA A 97 3.69 14.07 -22.73
C ALA A 97 4.30 13.50 -21.45
N ALA A 98 5.22 12.57 -21.65
CA ALA A 98 6.12 12.07 -20.64
C ALA A 98 7.54 12.00 -21.19
N ARG A 99 8.51 11.97 -20.28
CA ARG A 99 9.92 11.97 -20.65
C ARG A 99 10.38 10.53 -20.85
N GLY A 100 10.70 10.18 -22.09
CA GLY A 100 11.47 8.97 -22.36
C GLY A 100 12.96 9.19 -22.11
N HIS A 101 13.72 8.09 -22.12
CA HIS A 101 15.18 8.11 -21.90
C HIS A 101 15.93 9.00 -22.89
N PHE A 102 15.39 9.16 -24.11
CA PHE A 102 16.04 9.90 -25.18
C PHE A 102 15.20 11.05 -25.73
N ASN A 103 13.90 10.84 -25.86
CA ASN A 103 12.99 11.79 -26.49
C ASN A 103 11.75 11.96 -25.60
N THR A 104 11.04 13.07 -25.76
CA THR A 104 9.69 13.21 -25.22
C THR A 104 8.76 12.24 -25.95
N LEU A 105 7.98 11.47 -25.20
CA LEU A 105 7.02 10.50 -25.70
C LEU A 105 5.62 11.02 -25.39
N LEU A 106 4.71 10.96 -26.34
CA LEU A 106 3.29 11.22 -26.12
C LEU A 106 2.58 9.89 -25.94
N TYR A 107 1.95 9.68 -24.78
CA TYR A 107 1.19 8.47 -24.48
C TYR A 107 -0.28 8.69 -24.77
N TYR A 108 -0.92 7.69 -25.36
CA TYR A 108 -2.35 7.66 -25.63
C TYR A 108 -2.92 6.33 -25.16
N ALA A 109 -4.09 6.35 -24.54
CA ALA A 109 -4.82 5.12 -24.27
C ALA A 109 -5.12 4.42 -25.60
N ILE A 110 -5.17 3.07 -25.60
CA ILE A 110 -5.49 2.32 -26.82
C ILE A 110 -6.86 2.67 -27.40
N ASP A 111 -7.81 3.09 -26.55
CA ASP A 111 -9.16 3.50 -26.93
C ASP A 111 -9.29 5.01 -27.18
N ASP A 112 -8.18 5.75 -27.26
CA ASP A 112 -8.21 7.18 -27.55
C ASP A 112 -8.71 7.43 -28.99
N PRO A 113 -9.75 8.26 -29.20
CA PRO A 113 -10.29 8.54 -30.53
C PRO A 113 -9.27 9.07 -31.53
N VAL A 114 -8.26 9.84 -31.07
CA VAL A 114 -7.20 10.38 -31.95
C VAL A 114 -6.36 9.25 -32.53
N MET A 115 -6.19 8.15 -31.79
CA MET A 115 -5.36 7.01 -32.20
C MET A 115 -6.15 5.89 -32.88
N ALA A 116 -7.45 6.06 -33.14
CA ALA A 116 -8.27 5.02 -33.76
C ALA A 116 -7.68 4.47 -35.08
N PRO A 117 -7.18 5.30 -36.03
CA PRO A 117 -6.56 4.78 -37.26
C PRO A 117 -5.25 4.01 -37.01
N VAL A 118 -4.49 4.42 -36.01
CA VAL A 118 -3.18 3.82 -35.67
C VAL A 118 -3.38 2.46 -34.99
N ARG A 119 -4.39 2.37 -34.12
CA ARG A 119 -4.76 1.14 -33.41
C ARG A 119 -5.10 -0.01 -34.37
N GLU A 120 -5.73 0.27 -35.51
CA GLU A 120 -6.11 -0.79 -36.46
C GLU A 120 -4.91 -1.51 -37.08
N VAL A 121 -3.76 -0.84 -37.14
CA VAL A 121 -2.52 -1.36 -37.73
C VAL A 121 -1.62 -2.00 -36.66
N LEU A 122 -1.59 -1.40 -35.46
CA LEU A 122 -0.77 -1.89 -34.36
C LEU A 122 -1.32 -3.21 -33.79
N SER A 123 -0.42 -4.16 -33.55
CA SER A 123 -0.74 -5.42 -32.86
C SER A 123 0.45 -5.91 -32.04
N PRO A 124 0.28 -6.86 -31.11
CA PRO A 124 1.42 -7.45 -30.40
C PRO A 124 2.48 -8.08 -31.31
N ARG A 125 2.12 -8.46 -32.55
CA ARG A 125 3.07 -8.98 -33.55
C ARG A 125 3.79 -7.88 -34.32
N ASN A 126 3.12 -6.74 -34.50
CA ASN A 126 3.64 -5.55 -35.17
C ASN A 126 3.43 -4.35 -34.24
N PRO A 127 4.24 -4.21 -33.18
CA PRO A 127 4.01 -3.22 -32.14
C PRO A 127 4.46 -1.82 -32.57
N HIS A 128 4.92 -1.61 -33.81
CA HIS A 128 5.49 -0.35 -34.25
C HIS A 128 5.06 -0.05 -35.69
N VAL A 129 4.76 1.23 -35.96
CA VAL A 129 4.40 1.74 -37.29
C VAL A 129 4.89 3.18 -37.45
N TYR A 130 5.33 3.56 -38.65
CA TYR A 130 5.59 4.96 -38.98
C TYR A 130 4.35 5.64 -39.54
N LEU A 131 3.98 6.77 -38.94
CA LEU A 131 2.93 7.66 -39.41
C LEU A 131 3.54 8.61 -40.44
N ALA A 132 3.15 8.49 -41.70
CA ALA A 132 3.68 9.27 -42.80
C ALA A 132 2.75 10.45 -43.13
N PHE A 133 3.32 11.65 -43.21
CA PHE A 133 2.64 12.89 -43.54
C PHE A 133 3.18 13.50 -44.84
N ASP A 134 2.43 14.41 -45.45
CA ASP A 134 2.84 15.11 -46.67
C ASP A 134 4.14 15.91 -46.44
N GLY A 135 5.04 15.83 -47.43
CA GLY A 135 6.34 16.50 -47.45
C GLY A 135 7.52 15.56 -47.71
N ASP A 136 8.71 16.16 -47.74
CA ASP A 136 9.97 15.47 -48.03
C ASP A 136 10.87 15.41 -46.78
N GLY A 137 11.72 14.37 -46.74
CA GLY A 137 12.74 14.19 -45.70
C GLY A 137 12.26 13.48 -44.43
N PRO A 138 13.16 13.29 -43.44
CA PRO A 138 12.92 12.47 -42.25
C PRO A 138 11.89 13.06 -41.28
N SER A 139 11.73 14.38 -41.24
CA SER A 139 10.79 15.05 -40.32
C SER A 139 9.33 14.78 -40.67
N ARG A 140 9.04 14.21 -41.85
CA ARG A 140 7.68 13.86 -42.29
C ARG A 140 7.08 12.65 -41.57
N PHE A 141 7.85 11.98 -40.72
CA PHE A 141 7.40 10.78 -40.03
C PHE A 141 7.23 11.04 -38.53
N LEU A 142 6.20 10.43 -37.94
CA LEU A 142 6.14 10.16 -36.51
C LEU A 142 6.22 8.65 -36.29
N SER A 143 6.81 8.24 -35.18
CA SER A 143 6.81 6.84 -34.76
C SER A 143 5.63 6.61 -33.82
N ALA A 144 4.83 5.59 -34.08
CA ALA A 144 3.85 5.08 -33.14
C ALA A 144 4.23 3.66 -32.67
N THR A 145 4.24 3.43 -31.36
CA THR A 145 4.58 2.13 -30.77
C THR A 145 3.54 1.69 -29.74
N LEU A 146 3.08 0.46 -29.83
CA LEU A 146 2.23 -0.20 -28.84
C LEU A 146 3.08 -0.70 -27.68
N HIS A 147 2.76 -0.25 -26.48
CA HIS A 147 3.38 -0.67 -25.23
C HIS A 147 2.40 -1.47 -24.38
N GLU A 148 2.90 -2.51 -23.72
CA GLU A 148 2.14 -3.27 -22.72
C GLU A 148 2.21 -2.58 -21.36
N ALA A 149 1.30 -2.95 -20.43
CA ALA A 149 1.22 -2.36 -19.10
C ALA A 149 2.57 -2.26 -18.35
N GLY A 150 3.47 -3.22 -18.56
CA GLY A 150 4.79 -3.23 -17.94
C GLY A 150 5.73 -2.10 -18.41
N ASP A 151 5.60 -1.69 -19.68
CA ASP A 151 6.44 -0.67 -20.31
C ASP A 151 5.95 0.77 -20.05
N LEU A 152 4.85 0.93 -19.30
CA LEU A 152 4.21 2.23 -19.05
C LEU A 152 4.77 2.96 -17.82
N GLN A 153 5.96 2.61 -17.35
CA GLN A 153 6.54 3.22 -16.14
C GLN A 153 6.76 4.73 -16.28
N ASP A 154 7.14 5.17 -17.48
CA ASP A 154 7.39 6.58 -17.78
C ASP A 154 6.11 7.35 -18.14
N ALA A 155 4.99 6.65 -18.37
CA ALA A 155 3.76 7.26 -18.89
C ALA A 155 3.06 8.15 -17.83
N PRO A 156 2.30 9.17 -18.25
CA PRO A 156 1.55 10.01 -17.33
C PRO A 156 0.55 9.20 -16.51
N GLY A 157 0.54 9.39 -15.19
CA GLY A 157 -0.29 8.60 -14.26
C GLY A 157 -1.79 8.62 -14.60
N ALA A 158 -2.30 9.72 -15.15
CA ALA A 158 -3.71 9.83 -15.57
C ALA A 158 -4.08 8.89 -16.74
N ILE A 159 -3.10 8.52 -17.58
CA ILE A 159 -3.28 7.59 -18.70
C ILE A 159 -3.10 6.16 -18.22
N VAL A 160 -2.10 5.91 -17.37
CA VAL A 160 -1.82 4.59 -16.81
C VAL A 160 -2.95 4.13 -15.88
N HIS A 161 -3.41 5.03 -15.01
CA HIS A 161 -4.38 4.78 -13.95
C HIS A 161 -5.59 5.73 -14.05
N PRO A 162 -6.44 5.59 -15.09
CA PRO A 162 -7.52 6.53 -15.39
C PRO A 162 -8.57 6.64 -14.27
N HIS A 163 -8.68 5.62 -13.43
CA HIS A 163 -9.65 5.55 -12.35
C HIS A 163 -9.08 5.88 -10.97
N GLN A 164 -7.83 6.33 -10.86
CA GLN A 164 -7.18 6.54 -9.57
C GLN A 164 -7.94 7.55 -8.70
N ARG A 165 -8.36 8.67 -9.30
CA ARG A 165 -9.15 9.70 -8.60
C ARG A 165 -10.50 9.14 -8.10
N LEU A 166 -11.19 8.37 -8.94
CA LEU A 166 -12.45 7.73 -8.57
C LEU A 166 -12.26 6.70 -7.45
N GLY A 167 -11.17 5.93 -7.51
CA GLY A 167 -10.79 4.97 -6.47
C GLY A 167 -10.65 5.65 -5.11
N TRP A 168 -9.89 6.75 -5.03
CA TRP A 168 -9.79 7.54 -3.80
C TRP A 168 -11.15 8.10 -3.34
N MET A 169 -11.95 8.64 -4.25
CA MET A 169 -13.28 9.16 -3.91
C MET A 169 -14.18 8.09 -3.31
N ILE A 170 -14.18 6.87 -3.86
CA ILE A 170 -14.98 5.76 -3.33
C ILE A 170 -14.50 5.34 -1.94
N ILE A 171 -13.18 5.20 -1.71
CA ILE A 171 -12.65 4.86 -0.38
C ILE A 171 -13.05 5.92 0.66
N LEU A 172 -12.86 7.19 0.33
CA LEU A 172 -13.18 8.31 1.21
C LEU A 172 -14.69 8.38 1.49
N LEU A 173 -15.52 8.17 0.47
CA LEU A 173 -16.98 8.13 0.63
C LEU A 173 -17.41 6.96 1.51
N GLY A 174 -16.86 5.76 1.30
CA GLY A 174 -17.16 4.59 2.13
C GLY A 174 -16.76 4.77 3.59
N LEU A 175 -15.59 5.37 3.82
CA LEU A 175 -15.11 5.72 5.15
C LEU A 175 -16.00 6.78 5.81
N ALA A 176 -16.38 7.82 5.08
CA ALA A 176 -17.29 8.85 5.55
C ALA A 176 -18.66 8.25 5.93
N LEU A 177 -19.22 7.38 5.09
CA LEU A 177 -20.47 6.67 5.38
C LEU A 177 -20.35 5.74 6.59
N TYR A 178 -19.24 4.98 6.70
CA TYR A 178 -18.98 4.12 7.86
C TYR A 178 -19.02 4.90 9.18
N ILE A 179 -18.52 6.14 9.19
CA ILE A 179 -18.51 7.00 10.38
C ILE A 179 -19.84 7.73 10.59
N ALA A 180 -20.45 8.22 9.51
CA ALA A 180 -21.70 8.97 9.54
C ALA A 180 -22.89 8.12 9.97
N ILE A 181 -22.90 6.82 9.63
CA ILE A 181 -23.94 5.91 10.07
C ILE A 181 -23.86 5.78 11.60
N PRO A 182 -24.91 6.20 12.33
CA PRO A 182 -24.86 6.26 13.77
C PRO A 182 -24.72 4.86 14.35
N TRP A 183 -23.82 4.76 15.33
CA TRP A 183 -23.68 3.58 16.16
C TRP A 183 -24.98 3.35 16.92
N LYS A 184 -25.38 2.08 17.08
CA LYS A 184 -26.56 1.75 17.88
C LYS A 184 -26.35 2.28 19.30
N ARG A 185 -27.17 3.23 19.74
CA ARG A 185 -27.10 3.74 21.12
C ARG A 185 -27.55 2.63 22.08
N PRO A 186 -26.92 2.49 23.26
CA PRO A 186 -27.45 1.62 24.31
C PRO A 186 -28.79 2.20 24.77
N GLY A 187 -29.82 1.36 24.82
CA GLY A 187 -31.11 1.71 25.43
C GLY A 187 -31.14 1.21 26.87
N GLY A 188 -31.51 2.06 27.82
CA GLY A 188 -31.65 1.67 29.24
C GLY A 188 -30.39 1.07 29.88
N ASP A 189 -30.61 0.19 30.88
CA ASP A 189 -29.60 -0.64 31.54
C ASP A 189 -29.13 -1.78 30.62
N ALA A 190 -28.57 -1.41 29.46
CA ALA A 190 -27.95 -2.33 28.52
C ALA A 190 -26.45 -2.48 28.80
N TYR A 191 -26.02 -3.73 28.95
CA TYR A 191 -24.62 -4.11 29.11
C TYR A 191 -24.06 -4.62 27.79
N ARG A 192 -22.84 -4.19 27.45
CA ARG A 192 -22.17 -4.47 26.17
C ARG A 192 -20.67 -4.66 26.37
N TYR A 193 -20.03 -5.22 25.35
CA TYR A 193 -18.58 -5.22 25.26
C TYR A 193 -18.04 -3.81 25.05
N ASN A 194 -16.84 -3.54 25.58
CA ASN A 194 -16.14 -2.29 25.33
C ASN A 194 -16.00 -2.06 23.81
N ARG A 195 -16.44 -0.89 23.33
CA ARG A 195 -16.42 -0.52 21.91
C ARG A 195 -15.04 -0.64 21.27
N LEU A 196 -14.00 -0.29 22.03
CA LEU A 196 -12.63 -0.35 21.52
C LEU A 196 -12.25 -1.80 21.17
N GLN A 197 -12.55 -2.75 22.07
CA GLN A 197 -12.20 -4.15 21.93
C GLN A 197 -13.17 -4.92 21.01
N GLY A 198 -14.46 -4.63 21.10
CA GLY A 198 -15.51 -5.37 20.37
C GLY A 198 -15.78 -4.85 18.96
N ALA A 199 -15.37 -3.63 18.62
CA ALA A 199 -15.66 -3.04 17.31
C ALA A 199 -14.44 -2.38 16.65
N ILE A 200 -13.82 -1.39 17.30
CA ILE A 200 -12.82 -0.53 16.64
C ILE A 200 -11.54 -1.31 16.32
N LEU A 201 -10.96 -2.00 17.31
CA LEU A 201 -9.70 -2.72 17.12
C LEU A 201 -9.84 -3.85 16.08
N PRO A 202 -10.87 -4.72 16.14
CA PRO A 202 -11.14 -5.67 15.08
C PRO A 202 -11.37 -5.01 13.71
N ASP A 203 -12.04 -3.86 13.65
CA ASP A 203 -12.27 -3.17 12.38
C ASP A 203 -10.95 -2.68 11.75
N VAL A 204 -10.03 -2.13 12.56
CA VAL A 204 -8.68 -1.74 12.11
C VAL A 204 -7.89 -2.95 11.64
N VAL A 205 -7.89 -4.05 12.40
CA VAL A 205 -7.23 -5.30 12.00
C VAL A 205 -7.82 -5.83 10.69
N GLY A 206 -9.15 -5.78 10.55
CA GLY A 206 -9.86 -6.19 9.33
C GLY A 206 -9.51 -5.32 8.12
N VAL A 207 -9.37 -4.00 8.29
CA VAL A 207 -8.89 -3.09 7.24
C VAL A 207 -7.46 -3.46 6.85
N LEU A 208 -6.54 -3.58 7.81
CA LEU A 208 -5.13 -3.87 7.52
C LEU A 208 -4.98 -5.23 6.83
N LEU A 209 -5.61 -6.26 7.36
CA LEU A 209 -5.52 -7.62 6.83
C LEU A 209 -6.27 -7.76 5.49
N GLY A 210 -7.45 -7.16 5.36
CA GLY A 210 -8.27 -7.16 4.16
C GLY A 210 -7.64 -6.36 3.02
N ALA A 211 -7.45 -5.06 3.25
CA ALA A 211 -7.00 -4.12 2.22
C ALA A 211 -5.58 -4.40 1.75
N VAL A 212 -4.63 -4.59 2.68
CA VAL A 212 -3.21 -4.74 2.30
C VAL A 212 -3.02 -6.01 1.48
N PHE A 213 -3.58 -7.14 1.92
CA PHE A 213 -3.41 -8.40 1.20
C PHE A 213 -4.25 -8.48 -0.08
N PHE A 214 -5.36 -7.74 -0.17
CA PHE A 214 -6.06 -7.60 -1.45
C PHE A 214 -5.30 -6.71 -2.44
N ALA A 215 -4.70 -5.62 -1.96
CA ALA A 215 -3.93 -4.68 -2.76
C ALA A 215 -2.62 -5.31 -3.27
N LEU A 216 -1.97 -6.15 -2.46
CA LEU A 216 -0.65 -6.71 -2.74
C LEU A 216 -0.54 -7.37 -4.12
N PRO A 217 -1.36 -8.36 -4.50
CA PRO A 217 -1.25 -8.96 -5.83
C PRO A 217 -1.51 -7.94 -6.94
N LEU A 218 -2.42 -6.99 -6.75
CA LEU A 218 -2.72 -5.97 -7.76
C LEU A 218 -1.50 -5.08 -8.02
N PHE A 219 -0.86 -4.54 -6.97
CA PHE A 219 0.30 -3.65 -7.14
C PHE A 219 1.60 -4.37 -7.52
N VAL A 220 1.75 -5.65 -7.14
CA VAL A 220 2.92 -6.45 -7.53
C VAL A 220 2.84 -6.85 -9.00
N CYS A 221 1.65 -7.24 -9.49
CA CYS A 221 1.47 -7.66 -10.89
C CYS A 221 1.55 -6.49 -11.88
N THR A 222 1.22 -5.27 -11.46
CA THR A 222 1.19 -4.10 -12.36
C THR A 222 2.55 -3.44 -12.56
N ARG A 223 3.58 -3.79 -11.79
CA ARG A 223 4.92 -3.22 -11.95
C ARG A 223 5.83 -4.17 -12.71
N ASP A 224 6.49 -3.67 -13.74
CA ASP A 224 7.55 -4.40 -14.44
C ASP A 224 8.81 -4.47 -13.57
N SER A 225 8.72 -5.37 -12.58
CA SER A 225 9.86 -5.83 -11.81
C SER A 225 10.32 -7.16 -12.38
N ILE A 226 11.62 -7.43 -12.30
CA ILE A 226 12.18 -8.75 -12.64
C ILE A 226 11.41 -9.88 -11.92
N MET A 227 11.00 -9.64 -10.68
CA MET A 227 10.17 -10.56 -9.91
C MET A 227 8.76 -10.73 -10.48
N ALA A 228 8.14 -9.66 -10.99
CA ALA A 228 6.87 -9.79 -11.69
C ALA A 228 7.03 -10.69 -12.92
N ARG A 229 8.00 -10.45 -13.82
CA ARG A 229 8.19 -11.29 -15.03
C ARG A 229 8.42 -12.77 -14.71
N ILE A 230 9.31 -13.06 -13.75
CA ILE A 230 9.57 -14.44 -13.27
C ILE A 230 8.29 -15.08 -12.73
N MET A 231 7.46 -14.31 -12.03
CA MET A 231 6.19 -14.80 -11.50
C MET A 231 5.07 -14.91 -12.57
N VAL A 232 5.12 -14.18 -13.71
CA VAL A 232 4.23 -14.43 -14.87
C VAL A 232 4.51 -15.81 -15.43
N GLU A 233 5.80 -16.11 -15.64
CA GLU A 233 6.25 -17.33 -16.29
C GLU A 233 6.03 -18.58 -15.43
N HIS A 234 6.16 -18.46 -14.10
CA HIS A 234 5.99 -19.58 -13.16
C HIS A 234 4.64 -19.64 -12.43
N GLY A 235 3.74 -18.68 -12.70
CA GLY A 235 2.37 -18.67 -12.20
C GLY A 235 2.18 -17.94 -10.86
N TYR A 236 1.49 -16.80 -10.93
CA TYR A 236 1.08 -15.98 -9.78
C TYR A 236 0.03 -16.57 -8.86
N PHE A 237 -0.56 -17.69 -9.27
CA PHE A 237 -1.75 -18.21 -8.62
C PHE A 237 -1.52 -18.49 -7.13
N GLY A 238 -0.35 -19.02 -6.76
CA GLY A 238 -0.04 -19.33 -5.36
C GLY A 238 0.00 -18.11 -4.45
N ILE A 239 0.76 -17.07 -4.82
CA ILE A 239 0.89 -15.85 -4.01
C ILE A 239 -0.43 -15.09 -3.97
N THR A 240 -1.11 -14.97 -5.12
CA THR A 240 -2.42 -14.32 -5.21
C THR A 240 -3.43 -15.05 -4.33
N LEU A 241 -3.48 -16.38 -4.37
CA LEU A 241 -4.38 -17.18 -3.56
C LEU A 241 -4.10 -17.03 -2.06
N VAL A 242 -2.82 -17.05 -1.66
CA VAL A 242 -2.42 -16.81 -0.26
C VAL A 242 -2.83 -15.41 0.18
N ALA A 243 -2.57 -14.39 -0.64
CA ALA A 243 -2.96 -13.02 -0.34
C ALA A 243 -4.48 -12.86 -0.24
N LEU A 244 -5.25 -13.45 -1.16
CA LEU A 244 -6.71 -13.46 -1.09
C LEU A 244 -7.23 -14.22 0.13
N LEU A 245 -6.58 -15.30 0.55
CA LEU A 245 -6.92 -16.03 1.78
C LEU A 245 -6.75 -15.12 3.01
N PHE A 246 -5.62 -14.40 3.12
CA PHE A 246 -5.42 -13.42 4.19
C PHE A 246 -6.44 -12.30 4.13
N SER A 247 -6.74 -11.77 2.93
CA SER A 247 -7.78 -10.75 2.74
C SER A 247 -9.15 -11.23 3.25
N THR A 248 -9.49 -12.49 2.97
CA THR A 248 -10.72 -13.13 3.46
C THR A 248 -10.73 -13.21 4.99
N GLY A 249 -9.58 -13.43 5.63
CA GLY A 249 -9.42 -13.33 7.08
C GLY A 249 -9.78 -11.94 7.64
N GLY A 250 -9.47 -10.87 6.90
CA GLY A 250 -9.91 -9.51 7.22
C GLY A 250 -11.44 -9.36 7.20
N LEU A 251 -12.09 -9.91 6.18
CA LEU A 251 -13.56 -9.93 6.08
C LEU A 251 -14.22 -10.71 7.23
N VAL A 252 -13.67 -11.89 7.57
CA VAL A 252 -14.14 -12.68 8.72
C VAL A 252 -14.01 -11.89 10.01
N THR A 253 -12.91 -11.16 10.17
CA THR A 253 -12.68 -10.30 11.34
C THR A 253 -13.75 -9.21 11.46
N TRP A 254 -14.21 -8.62 10.36
CA TRP A 254 -15.35 -7.70 10.36
C TRP A 254 -16.69 -8.37 10.70
N VAL A 255 -16.94 -9.59 10.24
CA VAL A 255 -18.17 -10.33 10.62
C VAL A 255 -18.18 -10.60 12.13
N VAL A 256 -17.06 -11.04 12.68
CA VAL A 256 -16.89 -11.26 14.12
C VAL A 256 -17.05 -9.96 14.89
N SER A 257 -16.41 -8.88 14.43
CA SER A 257 -16.57 -7.53 14.97
C SER A 257 -18.03 -7.07 14.97
N ALA A 258 -18.76 -7.27 13.88
CA ALA A 258 -20.18 -6.93 13.80
C ALA A 258 -21.01 -7.71 14.81
N TRP A 259 -20.67 -8.98 15.05
CA TRP A 259 -21.34 -9.81 16.06
C TRP A 259 -21.10 -9.26 17.46
N PHE A 260 -19.85 -9.02 17.86
CA PHE A 260 -19.53 -8.45 19.17
C PHE A 260 -20.10 -7.04 19.37
N ALA A 261 -20.05 -6.19 18.34
CA ALA A 261 -20.62 -4.85 18.38
C ALA A 261 -22.15 -4.85 18.52
N ALA A 262 -22.83 -5.85 17.95
CA ALA A 262 -24.28 -5.99 18.06
C ALA A 262 -24.72 -6.71 19.35
N TYR A 263 -23.80 -7.36 20.06
CA TYR A 263 -24.10 -8.10 21.28
C TYR A 263 -24.45 -7.16 22.42
N GLU A 264 -25.66 -7.31 22.96
CA GLU A 264 -26.14 -6.55 24.11
C GLU A 264 -26.95 -7.44 25.05
N ILE A 265 -26.85 -7.17 26.35
CA ILE A 265 -27.70 -7.76 27.38
C ILE A 265 -28.51 -6.61 28.00
N LEU A 266 -29.81 -6.60 27.78
CA LEU A 266 -30.73 -5.69 28.44
C LEU A 266 -31.35 -6.39 29.64
N ILE A 267 -31.31 -5.72 30.80
CA ILE A 267 -32.09 -6.11 31.95
C ILE A 267 -33.45 -5.40 31.85
N LEU A 268 -34.52 -6.20 31.74
CA LEU A 268 -35.90 -5.73 31.87
C LEU A 268 -36.44 -6.14 33.25
N PRO A 269 -37.58 -5.58 33.69
CA PRO A 269 -38.11 -5.86 35.03
C PRO A 269 -38.40 -7.33 35.33
N ASP A 270 -38.68 -8.15 34.31
CA ASP A 270 -39.11 -9.54 34.45
C ASP A 270 -38.25 -10.54 33.65
N ARG A 271 -37.27 -10.05 32.87
CA ARG A 271 -36.51 -10.88 31.92
C ARG A 271 -35.15 -10.29 31.56
N LEU A 272 -34.23 -11.15 31.15
CA LEU A 272 -33.03 -10.76 30.40
C LEU A 272 -33.30 -10.83 28.90
N ARG A 273 -32.93 -9.79 28.15
CA ARG A 273 -32.98 -9.79 26.69
C ARG A 273 -31.59 -9.72 26.11
N PHE A 274 -31.21 -10.74 25.36
CA PHE A 274 -29.99 -10.77 24.56
C PHE A 274 -30.29 -10.24 23.16
N GLY A 275 -29.71 -9.10 22.81
CA GLY A 275 -29.63 -8.65 21.43
C GLY A 275 -28.42 -9.28 20.76
N LEU A 276 -28.65 -10.03 19.68
CA LEU A 276 -27.61 -10.50 18.77
C LEU A 276 -27.68 -9.71 17.45
N LEU A 277 -26.75 -10.00 16.54
CA LEU A 277 -26.68 -9.34 15.23
C LEU A 277 -27.99 -9.45 14.42
N THR A 278 -28.61 -10.65 14.43
CA THR A 278 -29.78 -11.00 13.61
C THR A 278 -31.03 -11.35 14.40
N ARG A 279 -30.90 -11.66 15.70
CA ARG A 279 -32.01 -12.14 16.53
C ARG A 279 -31.97 -11.54 17.92
N THR A 280 -33.12 -11.44 18.56
CA THR A 280 -33.26 -11.16 19.99
C THR A 280 -33.68 -12.43 20.71
N GLN A 281 -33.15 -12.69 21.89
CA GLN A 281 -33.51 -13.85 22.71
C GLN A 281 -33.84 -13.38 24.12
N ASP A 282 -35.04 -13.70 24.59
CA ASP A 282 -35.51 -13.33 25.92
C ASP A 282 -35.41 -14.53 26.88
N PHE A 283 -35.04 -14.27 28.13
CA PHE A 283 -34.96 -15.23 29.23
C PHE A 283 -35.73 -14.64 30.43
N PRO A 284 -37.00 -15.03 30.64
CA PRO A 284 -37.75 -14.65 31.83
C PRO A 284 -37.02 -15.08 33.10
N PHE A 285 -37.01 -14.25 34.15
CA PHE A 285 -36.29 -14.56 35.38
C PHE A 285 -36.79 -15.86 36.04
N GLU A 286 -38.09 -16.14 35.94
CA GLU A 286 -38.73 -17.36 36.46
C GLU A 286 -38.25 -18.64 35.76
N GLU A 287 -37.78 -18.52 34.52
CA GLU A 287 -37.23 -19.64 33.75
C GLU A 287 -35.76 -19.90 34.05
N ILE A 288 -35.03 -18.95 34.65
CA ILE A 288 -33.60 -19.12 34.93
C ILE A 288 -33.43 -20.00 36.16
N THR A 289 -32.85 -21.18 35.96
CA THR A 289 -32.64 -22.17 37.03
C THR A 289 -31.32 -21.98 37.76
N ALA A 290 -30.29 -21.52 37.06
CA ALA A 290 -28.97 -21.26 37.64
C ALA A 290 -28.15 -20.34 36.73
N ILE A 291 -27.27 -19.55 37.36
CA ILE A 291 -26.17 -18.84 36.69
C ILE A 291 -24.86 -19.32 37.30
N GLU A 292 -24.03 -19.94 36.48
CA GLU A 292 -22.79 -20.59 36.90
C GLU A 292 -21.57 -20.01 36.16
N PRO A 293 -20.39 -19.96 36.81
CA PRO A 293 -19.17 -19.61 36.12
C PRO A 293 -18.72 -20.78 35.25
N ILE A 294 -18.24 -20.47 34.04
CA ILE A 294 -17.63 -21.45 33.15
C ILE A 294 -16.36 -20.88 32.53
N ILE A 295 -15.33 -21.71 32.46
CA ILE A 295 -14.12 -21.41 31.71
C ILE A 295 -14.34 -21.93 30.29
N VAL A 296 -14.41 -21.02 29.32
CA VAL A 296 -14.59 -21.39 27.92
C VAL A 296 -13.23 -21.69 27.33
N GLU A 297 -13.02 -22.96 26.98
CA GLU A 297 -11.84 -23.38 26.24
C GLU A 297 -11.92 -22.92 24.78
N PRO A 298 -10.79 -22.59 24.15
CA PRO A 298 -10.74 -22.29 22.74
C PRO A 298 -11.20 -23.51 21.92
N PRO A 299 -11.86 -23.31 20.76
CA PRO A 299 -12.29 -24.41 19.92
C PRO A 299 -11.08 -25.25 19.45
N ARG A 300 -11.27 -26.57 19.32
CA ARG A 300 -10.18 -27.53 19.00
C ARG A 300 -9.39 -27.16 17.74
N TRP A 301 -10.05 -26.56 16.74
CA TRP A 301 -9.37 -26.13 15.52
C TRP A 301 -8.37 -24.99 15.80
N MET A 302 -8.66 -24.07 16.72
CA MET A 302 -7.71 -23.02 17.12
C MET A 302 -6.47 -23.61 17.80
N VAL A 303 -6.68 -24.60 18.67
CA VAL A 303 -5.61 -25.37 19.32
C VAL A 303 -4.75 -26.07 18.25
N TRP A 304 -5.37 -26.58 17.19
CA TRP A 304 -4.66 -27.21 16.08
C TRP A 304 -3.86 -26.19 15.24
N THR A 305 -4.42 -25.04 14.86
CA THR A 305 -3.67 -23.98 14.16
C THR A 305 -2.46 -23.49 14.95
N ARG A 306 -2.58 -23.39 16.28
CA ARG A 306 -1.45 -23.08 17.17
C ARG A 306 -0.32 -24.10 17.02
N ARG A 307 -0.65 -25.41 16.97
CA ARG A 307 0.35 -26.47 16.79
C ARG A 307 1.05 -26.35 15.44
N ILE A 308 0.32 -26.01 14.38
CA ILE A 308 0.90 -25.78 13.05
C ILE A 308 1.86 -24.59 13.05
N LEU A 309 1.44 -23.45 13.59
CA LEU A 309 2.28 -22.26 13.69
C LEU A 309 3.58 -22.53 14.47
N PHE A 310 3.51 -23.38 15.50
CA PHE A 310 4.68 -23.81 16.25
C PHE A 310 5.64 -24.65 15.42
N LEU A 311 5.12 -25.53 14.55
CA LEU A 311 5.93 -26.36 13.64
C LEU A 311 6.61 -25.55 12.53
N VAL A 312 6.03 -24.41 12.11
CA VAL A 312 6.62 -23.52 11.09
C VAL A 312 7.74 -22.62 11.65
N GLY A 313 8.16 -22.83 12.91
CA GLY A 313 9.31 -22.14 13.52
C GLY A 313 9.03 -20.71 14.00
N GLN A 314 7.79 -20.23 13.88
CA GLN A 314 7.37 -18.90 14.34
C GLN A 314 6.87 -18.93 15.80
N TRP A 315 7.68 -19.49 16.72
CA TRP A 315 7.27 -19.68 18.12
C TRP A 315 6.96 -18.36 18.85
N ARG A 316 7.61 -17.25 18.49
CA ARG A 316 7.34 -15.92 19.06
C ARG A 316 5.97 -15.37 18.65
N THR A 317 5.61 -15.53 17.37
CA THR A 317 4.31 -15.13 16.83
C THR A 317 3.21 -16.03 17.37
N ALA A 318 3.48 -17.34 17.47
CA ALA A 318 2.59 -18.29 18.11
C ALA A 318 2.32 -17.93 19.58
N ALA A 319 3.35 -17.50 20.34
CA ALA A 319 3.23 -17.09 21.73
C ALA A 319 2.32 -15.85 21.93
N GLN A 320 2.43 -14.85 21.05
CA GLN A 320 1.55 -13.68 21.11
C GLN A 320 0.13 -13.96 20.62
N MET A 321 -0.03 -14.77 19.57
CA MET A 321 -1.36 -15.23 19.15
C MET A 321 -2.02 -16.09 20.24
N THR A 322 -1.26 -16.83 21.04
CA THR A 322 -1.82 -17.60 22.17
C THR A 322 -2.38 -16.77 23.30
N ALA A 323 -2.01 -15.49 23.45
CA ALA A 323 -2.64 -14.61 24.45
C ALA A 323 -4.16 -14.45 24.17
N GLY A 324 -4.58 -14.51 22.91
CA GLY A 324 -5.99 -14.52 22.51
C GLY A 324 -6.68 -15.90 22.53
N VAL A 325 -5.91 -16.98 22.73
CA VAL A 325 -6.39 -18.39 22.76
C VAL A 325 -6.43 -18.91 24.21
N GLN A 326 -6.32 -18.03 25.20
CA GLN A 326 -6.47 -18.41 26.59
C GLN A 326 -7.92 -18.76 26.88
N SER A 327 -8.11 -19.79 27.70
CA SER A 327 -9.44 -20.09 28.23
C SER A 327 -9.93 -18.86 28.97
N HIS A 328 -11.10 -18.35 28.59
CA HIS A 328 -11.58 -17.07 29.07
C HIS A 328 -12.77 -17.25 30.03
N PRO A 329 -12.83 -16.44 31.09
CA PRO A 329 -13.93 -16.46 32.04
C PRO A 329 -15.25 -16.11 31.34
N ALA A 330 -16.30 -16.86 31.63
CA ALA A 330 -17.64 -16.65 31.14
C ALA A 330 -18.67 -17.04 32.21
N LEU A 331 -19.90 -16.58 32.01
CA LEU A 331 -21.05 -17.05 32.74
C LEU A 331 -21.95 -17.84 31.79
N ILE A 332 -22.57 -18.90 32.32
CA ILE A 332 -23.61 -19.66 31.63
C ILE A 332 -24.93 -19.51 32.38
N ILE A 333 -25.97 -19.15 31.64
CA ILE A 333 -27.34 -19.11 32.13
C ILE A 333 -28.01 -20.40 31.73
N HIS A 334 -28.53 -21.13 32.71
CA HIS A 334 -29.35 -22.32 32.51
C HIS A 334 -30.82 -21.94 32.63
N ALA A 335 -31.61 -22.26 31.62
CA ALA A 335 -33.06 -22.10 31.65
C ALA A 335 -33.75 -23.45 31.87
N ARG A 336 -34.93 -23.43 32.49
CA ARG A 336 -35.78 -24.60 32.74
C ARG A 336 -36.19 -25.33 31.46
N SER A 337 -36.24 -24.59 30.34
CA SER A 337 -36.47 -25.14 29.00
C SER A 337 -35.33 -26.03 28.48
N GLY A 338 -34.22 -26.14 29.21
CA GLY A 338 -33.00 -26.83 28.77
C GLY A 338 -32.11 -25.97 27.86
N THR A 339 -32.56 -24.76 27.51
CA THR A 339 -31.71 -23.81 26.77
C THR A 339 -30.64 -23.24 27.69
N SER A 340 -29.42 -23.10 27.15
CA SER A 340 -28.34 -22.44 27.87
C SER A 340 -27.71 -21.34 27.03
N ARG A 341 -27.28 -20.26 27.71
CA ARG A 341 -26.66 -19.12 27.05
C ARG A 341 -25.38 -18.74 27.76
N ARG A 342 -24.29 -18.71 27.00
CA ARG A 342 -22.96 -18.31 27.48
C ARG A 342 -22.69 -16.87 27.10
N PHE A 343 -22.02 -16.13 27.98
CA PHE A 343 -21.47 -14.82 27.68
C PHE A 343 -20.13 -14.62 28.40
N SER A 344 -19.14 -14.08 27.68
CA SER A 344 -17.80 -13.88 28.22
C SER A 344 -17.76 -12.65 29.11
N LEU A 345 -17.05 -12.75 30.23
CA LEU A 345 -16.79 -11.65 31.17
C LEU A 345 -15.66 -10.73 30.68
N THR A 346 -14.72 -11.26 29.89
CA THR A 346 -13.58 -10.50 29.38
C THR A 346 -14.05 -9.35 28.48
N GLY A 347 -13.77 -8.11 28.90
CA GLY A 347 -14.15 -6.91 28.16
C GLY A 347 -15.64 -6.56 28.23
N PHE A 348 -16.44 -7.29 29.01
CA PHE A 348 -17.85 -7.00 29.24
C PHE A 348 -17.99 -5.99 30.37
N SER A 349 -18.47 -4.78 30.05
CA SER A 349 -18.64 -3.75 31.08
C SER A 349 -19.90 -4.03 31.91
N GLY A 350 -19.77 -4.04 33.24
CA GLY A 350 -20.90 -4.11 34.17
C GLY A 350 -21.40 -5.52 34.49
N ALA A 351 -20.58 -6.55 34.31
CA ALA A 351 -20.88 -7.92 34.74
C ALA A 351 -21.26 -8.00 36.24
N GLU A 352 -20.52 -7.29 37.10
CA GLU A 352 -20.79 -7.15 38.53
C GLU A 352 -22.22 -6.69 38.80
N ARG A 353 -22.61 -5.55 38.22
CA ARG A 353 -23.95 -4.98 38.39
C ARG A 353 -25.03 -5.90 37.82
N LEU A 354 -24.78 -6.57 36.69
CA LEU A 354 -25.69 -7.56 36.13
C LEU A 354 -25.98 -8.68 37.13
N LEU A 355 -24.95 -9.26 37.77
CA LEU A 355 -25.13 -10.31 38.78
C LEU A 355 -25.88 -9.82 40.02
N LEU A 356 -25.59 -8.61 40.50
CA LEU A 356 -26.29 -8.04 41.66
C LEU A 356 -27.76 -7.80 41.36
N VAL A 357 -28.07 -7.21 40.20
CA VAL A 357 -29.45 -6.98 39.80
C VAL A 357 -30.19 -8.30 39.63
N LEU A 358 -29.57 -9.33 39.06
CA LEU A 358 -30.20 -10.65 38.93
C LEU A 358 -30.49 -11.28 40.29
N ARG A 359 -29.54 -11.18 41.23
CA ARG A 359 -29.73 -11.66 42.60
C ARG A 359 -30.86 -10.90 43.31
N ASP A 360 -30.91 -9.58 43.15
CA ASP A 360 -31.94 -8.73 43.76
C ASP A 360 -33.35 -9.03 43.18
N GLN A 361 -33.42 -9.53 41.94
CA GLN A 361 -34.65 -10.02 41.30
C GLN A 361 -35.00 -11.48 41.64
N GLY A 362 -34.28 -12.09 42.58
CA GLY A 362 -34.53 -13.47 43.02
C GLY A 362 -34.05 -14.55 42.04
N VAL A 363 -33.22 -14.20 41.05
CA VAL A 363 -32.62 -15.20 40.15
C VAL A 363 -31.53 -15.98 40.92
N PRO A 364 -31.52 -17.31 40.87
CA PRO A 364 -30.50 -18.12 41.53
C PRO A 364 -29.13 -17.93 40.86
N VAL A 365 -28.28 -17.13 41.48
CA VAL A 365 -26.86 -16.95 41.13
C VAL A 365 -26.02 -17.83 42.04
N SER A 366 -25.16 -18.68 41.47
CA SER A 366 -24.31 -19.55 42.29
C SER A 366 -23.29 -18.71 43.10
N ALA A 367 -22.92 -19.20 44.29
CA ALA A 367 -21.88 -18.55 45.10
C ALA A 367 -20.56 -18.45 44.33
N GLU A 368 -20.21 -19.50 43.59
CA GLU A 368 -19.04 -19.53 42.71
C GLU A 368 -19.09 -18.43 41.64
N ALA A 369 -20.26 -18.13 41.05
CA ALA A 369 -20.37 -17.06 40.06
C ALA A 369 -20.11 -15.68 40.67
N LEU A 370 -20.51 -15.47 41.93
CA LEU A 370 -20.24 -14.23 42.67
C LEU A 370 -18.75 -14.12 43.02
N GLU A 371 -18.18 -15.16 43.61
CA GLU A 371 -16.74 -15.22 43.93
C GLU A 371 -15.88 -15.03 42.67
N PHE A 372 -16.28 -15.64 41.56
CA PHE A 372 -15.57 -15.53 40.29
C PHE A 372 -15.55 -14.11 39.69
N VAL A 373 -16.61 -13.32 39.91
CA VAL A 373 -16.72 -11.95 39.39
C VAL A 373 -16.15 -10.91 40.36
N PHE A 374 -16.32 -11.11 41.67
CA PHE A 374 -15.95 -10.12 42.69
C PHE A 374 -14.66 -10.44 43.45
N GLY A 375 -14.13 -11.67 43.35
CA GLY A 375 -13.00 -12.16 44.12
C GLY A 375 -13.36 -12.55 45.57
N ASP A 376 -12.36 -13.10 46.29
CA ASP A 376 -12.51 -13.66 47.65
C ASP A 376 -12.94 -12.63 48.72
N ASP A 377 -12.71 -11.34 48.48
CA ASP A 377 -12.94 -10.25 49.44
C ASP A 377 -14.34 -9.60 49.35
N TYR A 378 -15.29 -10.23 48.65
CA TYR A 378 -16.58 -9.59 48.39
C TYR A 378 -17.53 -9.57 49.58
N VAL A 379 -17.78 -8.37 50.12
CA VAL A 379 -18.86 -8.08 51.08
C VAL A 379 -20.07 -7.55 50.30
N PRO A 380 -21.27 -8.14 50.42
CA PRO A 380 -22.42 -7.77 49.59
C PRO A 380 -22.95 -6.39 49.97
N ALA A 381 -22.50 -5.35 49.27
CA ALA A 381 -23.14 -4.04 49.29
C ALA A 381 -24.27 -3.99 48.23
N THR A 382 -25.28 -3.17 48.50
CA THR A 382 -26.36 -2.83 47.55
C THR A 382 -25.80 -2.41 46.20
N ALA A 383 -26.50 -2.76 45.10
CA ALA A 383 -26.04 -2.51 43.74
C ALA A 383 -25.59 -1.04 43.55
N PRO A 384 -24.37 -0.78 43.04
CA PRO A 384 -23.91 0.58 42.79
C PRO A 384 -24.84 1.26 41.77
N PRO A 385 -25.06 2.58 41.90
CA PRO A 385 -25.88 3.34 40.95
C PRO A 385 -25.32 3.17 39.53
N ALA A 386 -26.21 3.15 38.54
CA ALA A 386 -25.83 3.04 37.14
C ALA A 386 -24.66 3.99 36.84
N PRO A 387 -23.55 3.53 36.24
CA PRO A 387 -22.46 4.42 35.90
C PRO A 387 -23.02 5.55 35.05
N PRO A 388 -22.70 6.83 35.36
CA PRO A 388 -23.25 7.95 34.61
C PRO A 388 -22.94 7.72 33.14
N GLN A 389 -23.99 7.62 32.31
CA GLN A 389 -23.85 7.56 30.87
C GLN A 389 -23.21 8.88 30.42
N LYS A 390 -21.87 8.95 30.45
CA LYS A 390 -21.14 10.06 29.85
C LYS A 390 -21.55 10.08 28.39
N SER A 391 -22.32 11.09 28.00
CA SER A 391 -22.78 11.23 26.63
C SER A 391 -21.55 11.24 25.72
N ALA A 392 -21.36 10.17 24.96
CA ALA A 392 -20.15 9.90 24.20
C ALA A 392 -20.02 10.78 22.94
N ARG A 393 -20.49 12.04 23.01
CA ARG A 393 -20.40 13.01 21.91
C ARG A 393 -18.96 13.49 21.70
N GLY A 394 -18.18 13.66 22.76
CA GLY A 394 -16.79 14.16 22.70
C GLY A 394 -15.84 13.39 21.76
N PRO A 395 -15.64 12.07 21.94
CA PRO A 395 -14.60 11.34 21.19
C PRO A 395 -14.95 11.10 19.72
N GLN A 396 -16.23 11.11 19.34
CA GLN A 396 -16.65 10.93 17.94
C GLN A 396 -16.27 12.15 17.08
N THR A 397 -16.42 13.36 17.61
CA THR A 397 -16.03 14.60 16.93
C THR A 397 -14.52 14.67 16.71
N VAL A 398 -13.72 14.29 17.70
CA VAL A 398 -12.25 14.31 17.58
C VAL A 398 -11.76 13.29 16.56
N ALA A 399 -12.31 12.07 16.58
CA ALA A 399 -11.97 11.05 15.59
C ALA A 399 -12.35 11.47 14.16
N LEU A 400 -13.53 12.09 13.97
CA LEU A 400 -13.96 12.65 12.69
C LEU A 400 -13.02 13.74 12.18
N VAL A 401 -12.62 14.68 13.04
CA VAL A 401 -11.71 15.77 12.67
C VAL A 401 -10.33 15.24 12.30
N VAL A 402 -9.76 14.33 13.10
CA VAL A 402 -8.44 13.76 12.80
C VAL A 402 -8.46 12.99 11.48
N LEU A 403 -9.51 12.19 11.23
CA LEU A 403 -9.61 11.41 10.01
C LEU A 403 -9.86 12.29 8.78
N ALA A 404 -10.66 13.35 8.91
CA ALA A 404 -10.86 14.34 7.84
C ALA A 404 -9.55 15.07 7.52
N LEU A 405 -8.73 15.38 8.52
CA LEU A 405 -7.41 15.98 8.33
C LEU A 405 -6.45 15.03 7.62
N VAL A 406 -6.40 13.75 8.03
CA VAL A 406 -5.58 12.72 7.36
C VAL A 406 -6.02 12.50 5.92
N ALA A 407 -7.33 12.42 5.67
CA ALA A 407 -7.88 12.31 4.32
C ALA A 407 -7.56 13.53 3.45
N ALA A 408 -7.68 14.75 3.99
CA ALA A 408 -7.33 15.98 3.28
C ALA A 408 -5.83 16.05 2.97
N VAL A 409 -4.97 15.65 3.90
CA VAL A 409 -3.52 15.58 3.70
C VAL A 409 -3.17 14.53 2.66
N ALA A 410 -3.77 13.34 2.70
CA ALA A 410 -3.56 12.29 1.71
C ALA A 410 -4.02 12.72 0.31
N PHE A 411 -5.19 13.35 0.20
CA PHE A 411 -5.72 13.88 -1.05
C PHE A 411 -4.84 15.00 -1.62
N TYR A 412 -4.39 15.93 -0.75
CA TYR A 412 -3.47 16.99 -1.13
C TYR A 412 -2.10 16.43 -1.55
N ALA A 413 -1.56 15.44 -0.84
CA ALA A 413 -0.29 14.80 -1.17
C ALA A 413 -0.37 14.03 -2.49
N ALA A 414 -1.45 13.28 -2.74
CA ALA A 414 -1.67 12.56 -3.99
C ALA A 414 -1.79 13.52 -5.19
N GLY A 415 -2.56 14.61 -5.06
CA GLY A 415 -2.64 15.64 -6.10
C GLY A 415 -1.32 16.38 -6.33
N ARG A 416 -0.52 16.57 -5.27
CA ARG A 416 0.77 17.27 -5.38
C ARG A 416 1.89 16.39 -5.92
N SER A 417 1.85 15.06 -5.72
CA SER A 417 2.82 14.17 -6.37
C SER A 417 2.70 14.26 -7.89
N GLU A 418 1.48 14.29 -8.44
CA GLU A 418 1.26 14.46 -9.89
C GLU A 418 1.78 15.82 -10.38
N ALA A 419 1.54 16.89 -9.63
CA ALA A 419 2.05 18.22 -9.96
C ALA A 419 3.58 18.30 -9.94
N ARG A 420 4.26 17.64 -8.97
CA ARG A 420 5.73 17.64 -8.91
C ARG A 420 6.40 16.91 -10.06
N PHE A 421 5.80 15.83 -10.57
CA PHE A 421 6.30 15.18 -11.79
C PHE A 421 6.08 16.04 -13.04
N ALA A 422 5.01 16.84 -13.08
CA ALA A 422 4.73 17.78 -14.17
C ALA A 422 5.54 19.10 -14.10
N GLU A 423 5.99 19.50 -12.89
CA GLU A 423 6.64 20.78 -12.59
C GLU A 423 8.17 20.66 -12.41
N SER A 424 8.73 19.44 -12.35
CA SER A 424 10.15 19.21 -12.67
C SER A 424 10.36 19.40 -14.18
N ALA A 425 10.19 20.66 -14.58
CA ALA A 425 10.52 21.23 -15.87
C ALA A 425 11.93 20.79 -16.25
N ILE A 426 12.06 20.26 -17.46
CA ILE A 426 13.26 20.20 -18.30
C ILE A 426 14.54 20.43 -17.49
N PRO A 427 15.13 19.41 -16.85
CA PRO A 427 16.43 19.62 -16.24
C PRO A 427 17.36 20.05 -17.38
N VAL A 428 17.93 21.25 -17.20
CA VAL A 428 19.04 21.75 -18.01
C VAL A 428 20.00 20.59 -18.17
N ARG A 429 20.31 20.23 -19.42
CA ARG A 429 21.16 19.08 -19.76
C ARG A 429 22.46 19.20 -18.98
N GLU A 430 22.56 18.46 -17.87
CA GLU A 430 23.78 18.45 -17.07
C GLU A 430 24.90 17.90 -17.94
N PRO A 431 26.07 18.56 -18.00
CA PRO A 431 27.20 18.03 -18.74
C PRO A 431 27.57 16.65 -18.19
N ALA A 432 27.93 15.73 -19.09
CA ALA A 432 28.40 14.41 -18.70
C ALA A 432 29.60 14.54 -17.74
N PRO A 433 29.71 13.70 -16.69
CA PRO A 433 30.84 13.73 -15.79
C PRO A 433 32.14 13.51 -16.57
N SER A 434 33.21 14.23 -16.19
CA SER A 434 34.51 14.05 -16.82
C SER A 434 35.03 12.62 -16.60
N LEU A 435 35.83 12.11 -17.54
CA LEU A 435 36.45 10.78 -17.42
C LEU A 435 37.25 10.65 -16.12
N GLU A 436 37.91 11.73 -15.70
CA GLU A 436 38.68 11.78 -14.46
C GLU A 436 37.79 11.63 -13.22
N ALA A 437 36.62 12.29 -13.18
CA ALA A 437 35.66 12.12 -12.09
C ALA A 437 35.15 10.67 -12.02
N VAL A 438 34.91 10.02 -13.17
CA VAL A 438 34.50 8.61 -13.22
C VAL A 438 35.61 7.69 -12.71
N LEU A 439 36.87 7.91 -13.12
CA LEU A 439 38.02 7.11 -12.65
C LEU A 439 38.31 7.30 -11.16
N ARG A 440 38.19 8.53 -10.66
CA ARG A 440 38.33 8.86 -9.24
C ARG A 440 37.26 8.14 -8.41
N ARG A 441 36.01 8.13 -8.86
CA ARG A 441 34.92 7.36 -8.24
C ARG A 441 35.18 5.86 -8.23
N GLY A 442 35.68 5.31 -9.34
CA GLY A 442 36.06 3.91 -9.41
C GLY A 442 37.14 3.52 -8.39
N THR A 443 38.10 4.42 -8.14
CA THR A 443 39.14 4.19 -7.13
C THR A 443 38.58 4.25 -5.70
N ILE A 444 37.73 5.24 -5.40
CA ILE A 444 37.10 5.38 -4.08
C ILE A 444 36.22 4.16 -3.76
N LEU A 445 35.44 3.67 -4.74
CA LEU A 445 34.61 2.48 -4.56
C LEU A 445 35.45 1.24 -4.20
N LYS A 446 36.58 1.01 -4.88
CA LYS A 446 37.50 -0.09 -4.53
C LYS A 446 38.03 0.02 -3.10
N GLN A 447 38.32 1.23 -2.63
CA GLN A 447 38.77 1.47 -1.26
C GLN A 447 37.65 1.25 -0.24
N MET A 448 36.42 1.62 -0.58
CA MET A 448 35.24 1.37 0.25
C MET A 448 34.98 -0.13 0.40
N ASP A 449 35.09 -0.91 -0.67
CA ASP A 449 34.93 -2.37 -0.64
C ASP A 449 35.96 -3.03 0.28
N ALA A 450 37.24 -2.68 0.15
CA ALA A 450 38.30 -3.18 1.03
C ALA A 450 38.04 -2.82 2.49
N THR A 451 37.64 -1.57 2.77
CA THR A 451 37.34 -1.11 4.12
C THR A 451 36.10 -1.80 4.71
N ASN A 452 35.12 -2.16 3.87
CA ASN A 452 33.93 -2.89 4.29
C ASN A 452 34.27 -4.35 4.68
N GLU A 453 35.21 -4.99 4.00
CA GLU A 453 35.74 -6.31 4.40
C GLU A 453 36.44 -6.24 5.77
N GLU A 454 37.26 -5.21 6.00
CA GLU A 454 37.87 -4.95 7.32
C GLU A 454 36.81 -4.75 8.40
N LEU A 455 35.76 -3.97 8.12
CA LEU A 455 34.66 -3.70 9.05
C LEU A 455 33.89 -5.00 9.41
N ARG A 456 33.68 -5.89 8.44
CA ARG A 456 33.06 -7.21 8.67
C ARG A 456 33.95 -8.09 9.55
N ALA A 457 35.23 -8.18 9.23
CA ALA A 457 36.19 -8.95 10.03
C ALA A 457 36.28 -8.44 11.48
N ALA A 458 36.32 -7.11 11.67
CA ALA A 458 36.31 -6.50 12.99
C ALA A 458 34.99 -6.76 13.74
N THR A 459 33.85 -6.74 13.05
CA THR A 459 32.53 -7.06 13.63
C THR A 459 32.49 -8.51 14.15
N ASP A 460 33.04 -9.45 13.39
CA ASP A 460 33.07 -10.85 13.79
C ASP A 460 34.02 -11.08 14.97
N LYS A 461 35.17 -10.39 15.02
CA LYS A 461 36.05 -10.38 16.22
C LYS A 461 35.31 -9.86 17.46
N VAL A 462 34.56 -8.76 17.36
CA VAL A 462 33.79 -8.19 18.48
C VAL A 462 32.73 -9.16 19.00
N LYS A 463 32.09 -9.94 18.12
CA LYS A 463 31.08 -10.94 18.50
C LYS A 463 31.69 -12.15 19.22
N ASN A 464 32.91 -12.53 18.84
CA ASN A 464 33.54 -13.78 19.27
C ASN A 464 34.53 -13.62 20.44
N THR A 465 34.83 -12.39 20.86
CA THR A 465 35.79 -12.10 21.95
C THR A 465 35.09 -11.53 23.19
N SER A 466 35.71 -11.67 24.36
CA SER A 466 35.21 -11.13 25.63
C SER A 466 36.33 -10.47 26.44
N GLY A 467 35.99 -9.63 27.43
CA GLY A 467 36.98 -8.97 28.28
C GLY A 467 37.82 -7.91 27.55
N GLU A 468 39.14 -7.92 27.78
CA GLU A 468 40.09 -6.97 27.19
C GLU A 468 40.22 -7.11 25.66
N GLU A 469 40.18 -8.35 25.14
CA GLU A 469 40.23 -8.61 23.70
C GLU A 469 39.05 -7.97 22.97
N ARG A 470 37.87 -7.93 23.61
CA ARG A 470 36.70 -7.25 23.05
C ARG A 470 36.89 -5.75 22.96
N LYS A 471 37.62 -5.13 23.91
CA LYS A 471 37.92 -3.68 23.85
C LYS A 471 38.87 -3.37 22.68
N ALA A 472 39.89 -4.19 22.47
CA ALA A 472 40.78 -4.06 21.32
C ALA A 472 40.02 -4.24 19.99
N ALA A 473 39.16 -5.27 19.90
CA ALA A 473 38.33 -5.51 18.71
C ALA A 473 37.34 -4.35 18.43
N LEU A 474 36.78 -3.73 19.48
CA LEU A 474 35.92 -2.54 19.34
C LEU A 474 36.69 -1.32 18.81
N GLN A 475 37.95 -1.16 19.20
CA GLN A 475 38.80 -0.08 18.70
C GLN A 475 39.18 -0.29 17.23
N GLU A 476 39.49 -1.53 16.82
CA GLU A 476 39.68 -1.90 15.40
C GLU A 476 38.42 -1.58 14.58
N TRP A 477 37.25 -1.98 15.09
CA TRP A 477 35.97 -1.73 14.41
C TRP A 477 35.68 -0.23 14.24
N THR A 478 35.92 0.57 15.29
CA THR A 478 35.68 2.02 15.27
C THR A 478 36.59 2.69 14.23
N THR A 479 37.86 2.28 14.18
CA THR A 479 38.84 2.81 13.21
C THR A 479 38.46 2.45 11.76
N ALA A 480 38.02 1.21 11.52
CA ALA A 480 37.57 0.79 10.19
C ALA A 480 36.31 1.55 9.76
N LYS A 481 35.39 1.81 10.70
CA LYS A 481 34.18 2.59 10.44
C LYS A 481 34.48 4.03 10.06
N GLU A 482 35.34 4.72 10.82
CA GLU A 482 35.73 6.10 10.52
C GLU A 482 36.34 6.22 9.12
N ARG A 483 37.22 5.28 8.73
CA ARG A 483 37.78 5.23 7.37
C ARG A 483 36.70 5.06 6.29
N PHE A 484 35.70 4.20 6.54
CA PHE A 484 34.60 4.00 5.61
C PHE A 484 33.75 5.27 5.45
N ASP A 485 33.42 5.92 6.57
CA ASP A 485 32.63 7.16 6.59
C ASP A 485 33.36 8.30 5.85
N ASP A 486 34.69 8.39 5.97
CA ASP A 486 35.49 9.37 5.24
C ASP A 486 35.56 9.09 3.74
N LEU A 487 35.66 7.82 3.33
CA LEU A 487 35.59 7.44 1.91
C LEU A 487 34.21 7.73 1.31
N ALA A 488 33.13 7.53 2.07
CA ALA A 488 31.78 7.87 1.64
C ALA A 488 31.63 9.38 1.40
N LYS A 489 32.16 10.22 2.29
CA LYS A 489 32.20 11.68 2.07
C LYS A 489 33.03 12.07 0.84
N GLN A 490 34.16 11.40 0.60
CA GLN A 490 34.95 11.63 -0.61
C GLN A 490 34.21 11.21 -1.89
N PHE A 491 33.41 10.13 -1.83
CA PHE A 491 32.58 9.68 -2.95
C PHE A 491 31.48 10.69 -3.28
N GLU A 492 30.83 11.25 -2.27
CA GLU A 492 29.84 12.33 -2.42
C GLU A 492 30.48 13.60 -2.96
N ALA A 493 31.62 14.02 -2.41
CA ALA A 493 32.37 15.19 -2.89
C ALA A 493 32.89 15.02 -4.33
N ALA A 494 33.18 13.79 -4.75
CA ALA A 494 33.54 13.48 -6.14
C ALA A 494 32.33 13.50 -7.10
N ASP A 495 31.09 13.51 -6.57
CA ASP A 495 29.87 13.73 -7.35
C ASP A 495 29.48 15.20 -7.43
N ASP A 496 30.02 16.05 -6.55
CA ASP A 496 29.70 17.46 -6.51
C ASP A 496 30.32 18.16 -7.74
N ARG A 497 29.56 18.14 -8.85
CA ARG A 497 29.98 18.61 -10.18
C ARG A 497 30.26 20.12 -10.25
N ASN A 498 30.04 20.82 -9.16
CA ASN A 498 30.32 22.26 -8.99
C ASN A 498 31.59 22.54 -8.18
N ALA A 499 32.36 21.52 -7.78
CA ALA A 499 33.65 21.75 -7.16
C ALA A 499 34.56 22.52 -8.15
N PRO A 500 35.01 23.75 -7.81
CA PRO A 500 35.85 24.52 -8.70
C PRO A 500 37.13 23.74 -8.97
N ASP A 501 37.46 23.59 -10.25
CA ASP A 501 38.64 22.88 -10.70
C ASP A 501 39.89 23.70 -10.33
N ASN A 502 40.36 23.53 -9.09
CA ASN A 502 41.48 24.28 -8.52
C ASN A 502 42.85 23.88 -9.12
N THR A 503 42.87 23.09 -10.20
CA THR A 503 44.09 22.60 -10.83
C THR A 503 44.72 23.57 -11.83
N THR A 504 44.05 24.67 -12.20
CA THR A 504 44.56 25.59 -13.26
C THR A 504 45.47 26.73 -12.78
N SER A 505 45.93 26.78 -11.52
CA SER A 505 46.72 27.92 -11.00
C SER A 505 48.25 27.68 -10.84
N ALA A 506 48.81 26.55 -11.28
CA ALA A 506 50.24 26.27 -11.12
C ALA A 506 50.93 26.05 -12.47
N GLY A 507 51.29 27.13 -13.18
CA GLY A 507 52.02 26.98 -14.45
C GLY A 507 52.26 28.25 -15.25
N ASN A 508 52.58 29.39 -14.61
CA ASN A 508 53.23 30.52 -15.28
C ASN A 508 54.31 31.06 -14.35
N ALA A 509 55.51 30.46 -14.42
CA ALA A 509 56.71 31.00 -13.80
C ALA A 509 57.82 31.09 -14.86
N ASP A 510 58.25 32.32 -15.07
CA ASP A 510 59.54 32.80 -15.58
C ASP A 510 60.14 32.20 -16.87
N THR A 511 60.03 32.99 -17.93
CA THR A 511 61.11 33.16 -18.91
C THR A 511 61.61 34.61 -18.87
N THR A 512 62.55 34.88 -17.97
CA THR A 512 63.43 36.05 -18.06
C THR A 512 64.52 35.81 -19.09
N THR A 513 64.58 36.67 -20.10
CA THR A 513 65.64 36.80 -21.12
C THR A 513 66.76 37.71 -20.58
N PRO A 514 68.05 37.46 -20.87
CA PRO A 514 69.06 38.52 -20.93
C PRO A 514 69.04 39.27 -22.27
#